data_AF-A0A3D5K229-F1
#
_entry.id   AF-A0A3D5K229-F1
#
_cell.length_a   1.000
_cell.length_b   1.000
_cell.length_c   1.000
_cell.angle_alpha   90.00
_cell.angle_beta   90.00
_cell.angle_gamma   90.00
#
_symmetry.space_group_name_H-M   'P 1'
#
loop_
_entity.id
_entity.type
_entity.pdbx_description
1 polymer ?
#
loop_
_entity_poly.entity_id
_entity_poly.type
_entity_poly.pdbx_seq_one_letter_code
_entity_poly.pdbx_strand_id
1 'polypeptide(L)'
;MKFCLNTSTIKPQPLIRKIELAGQAGYDGIELWVNDIYEHIGRGGEVRDVELAIADNGLIVPSMIAIRQWGDMDGWEYQLVKDEAKRRFALCARLG
;
A
#
# COMPACT_ATOMS: atom_id res chain seq x y z
N MET A 1 13.98 16.95 7.68
CA MET A 1 12.94 16.84 6.64
C MET A 1 12.78 15.36 6.35
N LYS A 2 11.56 14.84 6.25
CA LYS A 2 11.32 13.43 5.92
C LYS A 2 10.91 13.28 4.45
N PHE A 3 11.46 12.31 3.74
CA PHE A 3 11.13 11.99 2.36
C PHE A 3 10.32 10.71 2.27
N CYS A 4 9.25 10.75 1.47
CA CYS A 4 8.36 9.61 1.25
C CYS A 4 8.31 9.25 -0.24
N LEU A 5 8.55 7.98 -0.57
CA LEU A 5 8.46 7.49 -1.94
C LEU A 5 7.08 6.89 -2.22
N ASN A 6 6.36 7.44 -3.21
CA ASN A 6 5.21 6.76 -3.80
C ASN A 6 5.66 5.54 -4.60
N THR A 7 5.26 4.34 -4.16
CA THR A 7 5.76 3.08 -4.73
C THR A 7 5.28 2.82 -6.16
N SER A 8 4.26 3.53 -6.64
CA SER A 8 3.77 3.41 -8.02
C SER A 8 4.74 4.01 -9.06
N THR A 9 5.69 4.84 -8.63
CA THR A 9 6.70 5.49 -9.50
C THR A 9 7.82 4.54 -9.94
N ILE A 10 8.02 3.42 -9.23
CA ILE A 10 9.12 2.47 -9.46
C ILE A 10 8.64 1.11 -9.99
N LYS A 11 7.55 1.11 -10.76
CA LYS A 11 7.13 -0.07 -11.53
C LYS A 11 8.22 -0.47 -12.54
N PRO A 12 8.39 -1.77 -12.85
CA PRO A 12 7.50 -2.90 -12.52
C PRO A 12 7.92 -3.71 -11.28
N GLN A 13 8.71 -3.15 -10.35
CA GLN A 13 9.27 -3.93 -9.24
C GLN A 13 8.18 -4.57 -8.35
N PRO A 14 8.38 -5.81 -7.85
CA PRO A 14 7.47 -6.42 -6.87
C PRO A 14 7.38 -5.62 -5.56
N LEU A 15 6.26 -5.76 -4.83
CA LEU A 15 6.00 -5.00 -3.59
C LEU A 15 7.18 -5.01 -2.61
N ILE A 16 7.63 -6.19 -2.21
CA ILE A 16 8.71 -6.33 -1.22
C ILE A 16 9.99 -5.66 -1.73
N ARG A 17 10.31 -5.83 -3.02
CA ARG A 17 11.48 -5.21 -3.63
C ARG A 17 11.39 -3.68 -3.64
N LYS A 18 10.19 -3.11 -3.83
CA LYS A 18 9.97 -1.66 -3.76
C LYS A 18 10.28 -1.11 -2.36
N ILE A 19 9.89 -1.84 -1.31
CA ILE A 19 10.14 -1.47 0.09
C ILE A 19 11.64 -1.49 0.38
N GLU A 20 12.33 -2.58 0.00
CA GLU A 20 13.79 -2.69 0.15
C GLU A 20 14.54 -1.57 -0.59
N LEU A 21 14.14 -1.27 -1.83
CA LEU A 21 14.76 -0.21 -2.62
C LEU A 21 14.58 1.17 -1.99
N ALA A 22 13.40 1.46 -1.42
CA ALA A 22 13.16 2.71 -0.72
C ALA A 22 14.05 2.86 0.52
N GLY A 23 14.18 1.80 1.32
CA GLY A 23 15.09 1.78 2.47
C GLY A 23 16.55 1.95 2.07
N GLN A 24 17.00 1.19 1.05
CA GLN A 24 18.37 1.28 0.51
C GLN A 24 18.71 2.66 -0.07
N ALA A 25 17.72 3.33 -0.67
CA ALA A 25 17.88 4.67 -1.23
C ALA A 25 17.84 5.79 -0.16
N GLY A 26 17.56 5.46 1.10
CA GLY A 26 17.56 6.41 2.22
C GLY A 26 16.28 7.24 2.35
N TYR A 27 15.14 6.74 1.85
CA TYR A 27 13.84 7.36 2.16
C TYR A 27 13.47 7.11 3.62
N ASP A 28 12.75 8.06 4.22
CA ASP A 28 12.21 7.91 5.58
C ASP A 28 10.90 7.12 5.59
N GLY A 29 10.16 7.14 4.47
CA GLY A 29 8.88 6.47 4.37
C GLY A 29 8.45 6.12 2.95
N ILE A 30 7.35 5.38 2.87
CA ILE A 30 6.77 4.91 1.61
C ILE A 30 5.27 5.12 1.59
N GLU A 31 4.74 5.56 0.45
CA GLU A 31 3.31 5.56 0.16
C GLU A 31 3.00 4.33 -0.68
N LEU A 32 2.34 3.34 -0.06
CA LEU A 32 2.09 2.05 -0.69
C LEU A 32 0.95 2.12 -1.70
N TRP A 33 1.10 1.40 -2.81
CA TRP A 33 0.01 1.14 -3.74
C TRP A 33 -0.72 -0.16 -3.39
N VAL A 34 -1.97 -0.07 -2.94
CA VAL A 34 -2.83 -1.17 -2.48
C VAL A 34 -2.94 -2.31 -3.48
N ASN A 35 -2.88 -2.02 -4.78
CA ASN A 35 -2.91 -3.04 -5.81
C ASN A 35 -1.67 -3.94 -5.75
N ASP A 36 -0.49 -3.40 -5.41
CA ASP A 36 0.72 -4.22 -5.24
C ASP A 36 0.58 -5.16 -4.02
N ILE A 37 -0.15 -4.74 -2.98
CA ILE A 37 -0.43 -5.58 -1.80
C ILE A 37 -1.39 -6.71 -2.16
N TYR A 38 -2.48 -6.40 -2.86
CA TYR A 38 -3.39 -7.44 -3.34
C TYR A 38 -2.73 -8.39 -4.33
N GLU A 39 -1.85 -7.90 -5.20
CA GLU A 39 -1.06 -8.75 -6.10
C GLU A 39 -0.11 -9.66 -5.30
N HIS A 40 0.56 -9.13 -4.28
CA HIS A 40 1.43 -9.92 -3.41
C HIS A 40 0.66 -11.04 -2.69
N ILE A 41 -0.49 -10.73 -2.10
CA ILE A 41 -1.37 -11.71 -1.45
C ILE A 41 -1.92 -12.72 -2.46
N GLY A 42 -2.35 -12.26 -3.64
CA GLY A 42 -2.85 -13.11 -4.71
C GLY A 42 -1.81 -14.09 -5.27
N ARG A 43 -0.52 -13.87 -4.99
CA ARG A 43 0.60 -14.76 -5.35
C ARG A 43 1.06 -15.64 -4.17
N GLY A 44 0.31 -15.67 -3.08
CA GLY A 44 0.59 -16.48 -1.90
C GLY A 44 1.41 -15.80 -0.82
N GLY A 45 1.68 -14.49 -0.94
CA GLY A 45 2.28 -13.70 0.14
C GLY A 45 1.26 -13.33 1.23
N GLU A 46 1.75 -12.79 2.33
CA GLU A 46 0.93 -12.35 3.45
C GLU A 46 1.11 -10.86 3.73
N VAL A 47 0.11 -10.22 4.34
CA VAL A 47 0.24 -8.83 4.82
C VAL A 47 1.40 -8.71 5.83
N ARG A 48 1.69 -9.78 6.57
CA ARG A 48 2.79 -9.84 7.54
C ARG A 48 4.16 -9.69 6.89
N ASP A 49 4.33 -10.17 5.66
CA ASP A 49 5.58 -10.00 4.91
C ASP A 49 5.85 -8.52 4.62
N VAL A 50 4.78 -7.75 4.35
CA VAL A 50 4.83 -6.30 4.13
C VAL A 50 5.18 -5.58 5.43
N GLU A 51 4.55 -5.94 6.55
CA GLU A 51 4.84 -5.39 7.89
C GLU A 51 6.32 -5.57 8.25
N LEU A 52 6.86 -6.78 8.05
CA LEU A 52 8.26 -7.10 8.31
C LEU A 52 9.19 -6.31 7.39
N ALA A 53 8.91 -6.26 6.08
CA ALA A 53 9.75 -5.53 5.13
C ALA A 53 9.83 -4.03 5.46
N ILE A 54 8.72 -3.42 5.88
CA ILE A 54 8.68 -2.01 6.32
C ILE A 54 9.57 -1.82 7.55
N ALA A 55 9.42 -2.67 8.56
CA ALA A 55 10.16 -2.60 9.81
C ALA A 55 11.66 -2.82 9.61
N ASP A 56 12.04 -3.83 8.83
CA ASP A 56 13.44 -4.19 8.53
C ASP A 56 14.18 -3.08 7.78
N ASN A 57 13.45 -2.23 7.03
CA ASN A 57 14.00 -1.09 6.32
C ASN A 57 13.84 0.25 7.07
N GLY A 58 13.29 0.23 8.30
CA GLY A 58 13.13 1.42 9.13
C GLY A 58 12.18 2.48 8.53
N LEU A 59 11.25 2.07 7.68
CA LEU A 59 10.36 2.96 6.94
C LEU A 59 9.08 3.25 7.72
N ILE A 60 8.56 4.46 7.61
CA ILE A 60 7.18 4.78 8.00
C ILE A 60 6.24 4.69 6.78
N VAL A 61 4.95 4.43 7.03
CA VAL A 61 3.90 4.49 6.00
C VAL A 61 2.99 5.67 6.33
N PRO A 62 3.21 6.87 5.75
CA PRO A 62 2.36 8.02 6.06
C PRO A 62 1.04 8.02 5.30
N SER A 63 0.94 7.26 4.21
CA SER A 63 -0.25 7.21 3.34
C SER A 63 -0.26 5.96 2.46
N MET A 64 -1.43 5.67 1.88
CA MET A 64 -1.60 4.64 0.86
C MET A 64 -2.52 5.12 -0.27
N ILE A 65 -2.21 4.69 -1.48
CA ILE A 65 -3.05 4.86 -2.68
C ILE A 65 -3.47 3.46 -3.18
N ALA A 66 -4.50 3.24 -3.98
CA ALA A 66 -5.47 4.11 -4.57
C ALA A 66 -6.86 3.57 -4.23
N ILE A 67 -7.64 4.31 -3.45
CA ILE A 67 -9.03 3.98 -3.12
C ILE A 67 -9.89 4.69 -4.16
N ARG A 68 -10.19 4.02 -5.27
CA ARG A 68 -10.96 4.58 -6.39
C ARG A 68 -12.46 4.35 -6.23
N GLN A 69 -13.26 5.11 -6.96
CA GLN A 69 -14.71 4.90 -7.19
C GLN A 69 -15.63 5.12 -5.99
N TRP A 70 -15.14 5.10 -4.74
CA TRP A 70 -15.98 5.23 -3.55
C TRP A 70 -16.79 6.54 -3.50
N GLY A 71 -16.33 7.60 -4.17
CA GLY A 71 -17.01 8.90 -4.24
C GLY A 71 -17.76 9.16 -5.56
N ASP A 72 -17.67 8.26 -6.55
CA ASP A 72 -18.18 8.49 -7.91
C ASP A 72 -19.37 7.59 -8.27
N MET A 73 -19.74 6.64 -7.39
CA MET A 73 -20.78 5.65 -7.65
C MET A 73 -22.08 5.97 -6.90
N ASP A 74 -23.20 5.57 -7.50
CA ASP A 74 -24.55 5.74 -6.96
C ASP A 74 -25.28 4.39 -6.80
N GLY A 75 -26.41 4.39 -6.09
CA GLY A 75 -27.30 3.23 -6.01
C GLY A 75 -26.67 1.99 -5.34
N TRP A 76 -26.83 0.82 -5.96
CA TRP A 76 -26.33 -0.45 -5.43
C TRP A 76 -24.80 -0.57 -5.53
N GLU A 77 -24.21 0.01 -6.58
CA GLU A 77 -22.76 -0.01 -6.81
C GLU A 77 -22.02 0.74 -5.70
N TYR A 78 -22.60 1.85 -5.22
CA TYR A 78 -22.09 2.60 -4.08
C TYR A 78 -21.85 1.72 -2.85
N GLN A 79 -22.77 0.81 -2.52
CA GLN A 79 -22.60 -0.07 -1.36
C GLN A 79 -21.39 -1.01 -1.52
N LEU A 80 -21.19 -1.56 -2.71
CA LEU A 80 -20.05 -2.43 -3.00
C LEU A 80 -18.72 -1.67 -2.91
N VAL A 81 -18.62 -0.51 -3.54
CA VAL A 81 -17.37 0.28 -3.51
C VAL A 81 -17.10 0.86 -2.13
N LYS A 82 -18.13 1.18 -1.35
CA LYS A 82 -18.00 1.62 0.04
C LYS A 82 -17.45 0.52 0.93
N ASP A 83 -17.94 -0.72 0.79
CA ASP A 83 -17.42 -1.85 1.57
C ASP A 83 -15.98 -2.21 1.17
N GLU A 84 -15.64 -2.12 -0.11
CA GLU A 84 -14.25 -2.25 -0.56
C GLU A 84 -13.36 -1.12 -0.01
N ALA A 85 -13.85 0.13 0.01
CA ALA A 85 -13.12 1.24 0.60
C ALA A 85 -12.84 1.01 2.10
N LYS A 86 -13.81 0.51 2.87
CA LYS A 86 -13.59 0.14 4.28
C LYS A 86 -12.48 -0.90 4.45
N ARG A 87 -12.45 -1.94 3.60
CA ARG A 87 -11.38 -2.96 3.64
C ARG A 87 -10.01 -2.34 3.36
N ARG A 88 -9.92 -1.44 2.37
CA ARG A 88 -8.67 -0.72 2.05
C ARG A 88 -8.24 0.22 3.17
N PHE A 89 -9.18 0.92 3.82
CA PHE A 89 -8.87 1.74 5.00
C PHE A 89 -8.39 0.90 6.18
N ALA A 90 -9.00 -0.27 6.43
CA ALA A 90 -8.54 -1.18 7.47
C ALA A 90 -7.13 -1.72 7.18
N LEU A 91 -6.83 -2.06 5.92
CA LEU A 91 -5.48 -2.45 5.50
C LEU A 91 -4.47 -1.31 5.68
N CYS A 92 -4.85 -0.07 5.35
CA CYS A 92 -4.03 1.11 5.58
C CYS A 92 -3.72 1.31 7.06
N ALA A 93 -4.75 1.28 7.91
CA ALA A 93 -4.60 1.43 9.36
C ALA A 93 -3.73 0.33 9.99
N ARG A 94 -3.65 -0.85 9.37
CA ARG A 94 -2.80 -1.96 9.83
C ARG A 94 -1.32 -1.72 9.51
N LEU A 95 -1.01 -1.19 8.32
CA LEU A 95 0.35 -1.10 7.80
C LEU A 95 1.13 0.13 8.30
N GLY A 96 0.46 1.05 8.99
CA GLY A 96 1.07 2.24 9.56
C GLY A 96 0.33 3.50 9.15
#